data_AF-A0A931UK98-F1
#
_entry.id   AF-A0A931UK98-F1
#
_cell.length_a   1.000
_cell.length_b   1.000
_cell.length_c   1.000
_cell.angle_alpha   90.00
_cell.angle_beta   90.00
_cell.angle_gamma   90.00
#
_symmetry.space_group_name_H-M   'P 1'
#
loop_
_entity.id
_entity.type
_entity.pdbx_description
1 polymer ?
#
loop_
_entity_poly.entity_id
_entity_poly.type
_entity_poly.pdbx_seq_one_letter_code
_entity_poly.pdbx_strand_id
1 'polypeptide(L)'
;MAWTIAQARSKCPVISGFHSPLEQSVLEVILTAGAPCVMVIARKLERAHFPPSWLLAIQNGTAAVVSMEDTTRRLTAELAARRNDWVAEHADQIVVAHASAGGSLSQQMAQWERDGRHIKYLSK
;
A
#
# COMPACT_ATOMS: atom_id res chain seq x y z
N MET A 1 2.35 14.66 -2.57
CA MET A 1 1.37 14.98 -1.50
C MET A 1 0.00 15.42 -2.01
N ALA A 2 -0.11 16.24 -3.07
CA ALA A 2 -1.42 16.69 -3.59
C ALA A 2 -2.38 15.53 -3.91
N TRP A 3 -1.88 14.46 -4.51
CA TRP A 3 -2.66 13.24 -4.78
C TRP A 3 -3.26 12.64 -3.50
N THR A 4 -2.45 12.44 -2.45
CA THR A 4 -2.92 11.90 -1.18
C THR A 4 -4.03 12.73 -0.55
N ILE A 5 -3.90 14.06 -0.59
CA ILE A 5 -4.91 14.98 -0.06
C ILE A 5 -6.22 14.84 -0.84
N ALA A 6 -6.14 14.65 -2.17
CA ALA A 6 -7.32 14.42 -3.01
C ALA A 6 -8.01 13.09 -2.65
N GLN A 7 -7.26 12.01 -2.45
CA GLN A 7 -7.82 10.72 -1.99
C GLN A 7 -8.47 10.85 -0.62
N ALA A 8 -7.82 11.53 0.32
CA ALA A 8 -8.34 11.76 1.67
C ALA A 8 -9.66 12.54 1.66
N ARG A 9 -9.73 13.64 0.89
CA ARG A 9 -10.93 14.48 0.76
C ARG A 9 -12.10 13.75 0.11
N SER A 10 -11.82 12.95 -0.92
CA SER A 10 -12.84 12.17 -1.63
C SER A 10 -13.21 10.87 -0.92
N LYS A 11 -12.55 10.55 0.21
CA LYS A 11 -12.67 9.26 0.91
C LYS A 11 -12.45 8.07 -0.03
N CYS A 12 -11.59 8.23 -1.04
CA CYS A 12 -11.21 7.14 -1.92
C CYS A 12 -10.23 6.21 -1.17
N PRO A 13 -10.53 4.91 -1.02
CA PRO A 13 -9.67 4.00 -0.26
C PRO A 13 -8.25 3.90 -0.83
N VAL A 14 -7.26 3.90 0.06
CA VAL A 14 -5.86 3.68 -0.32
C VAL A 14 -5.39 2.34 0.21
N ILE A 15 -4.91 1.48 -0.68
CA ILE A 15 -4.33 0.17 -0.38
C ILE A 15 -2.82 0.20 -0.65
N SER A 16 -2.01 -0.17 0.34
CA SER A 16 -0.55 -0.26 0.22
C SER A 16 0.05 -1.05 1.39
N GLY A 17 1.32 -1.44 1.27
CA GLY A 17 2.09 -1.96 2.41
C GLY A 17 2.70 -0.89 3.32
N PHE A 18 2.74 0.38 2.89
CA PHE A 18 3.22 1.50 3.68
C PHE A 18 4.64 1.34 4.27
N HIS A 19 5.58 0.85 3.45
CA HIS A 19 6.93 0.50 3.91
C HIS A 19 7.98 1.58 3.65
N SER A 20 7.90 2.28 2.51
CA SER A 20 8.81 3.36 2.20
C SER A 20 8.45 4.64 2.98
N PRO A 21 9.41 5.55 3.25
CA PRO A 21 9.11 6.82 3.91
C PRO A 21 7.99 7.61 3.22
N LEU A 22 7.95 7.57 1.89
CA LEU A 22 6.90 8.20 1.13
C LEU A 22 5.53 7.59 1.40
N GLU A 23 5.41 6.26 1.36
CA GLU A 23 4.14 5.61 1.65
C GLU A 23 3.73 5.84 3.12
N GLN A 24 4.67 5.91 4.06
CA GLN A 24 4.36 6.25 5.45
C GLN A 24 3.77 7.66 5.58
N SER A 25 4.31 8.65 4.85
CA SER A 25 3.71 9.99 4.79
C SER A 25 2.32 9.98 4.13
N VAL A 26 2.09 9.09 3.16
CA VAL A 26 0.74 8.89 2.58
C VAL A 26 -0.21 8.36 3.65
N LEU A 27 0.19 7.33 4.39
CA LEU A 27 -0.61 6.74 5.44
C LEU A 27 -0.95 7.74 6.54
N GLU A 28 0.02 8.54 6.97
CA GLU A 28 -0.18 9.56 8.00
C GLU A 28 -1.31 10.52 7.60
N VAL A 29 -1.26 11.06 6.38
CA VAL A 29 -2.33 11.97 5.89
C VAL A 29 -3.68 11.26 5.82
N ILE A 30 -3.72 10.01 5.38
CA ILE A 30 -4.97 9.23 5.28
C ILE A 30 -5.57 8.96 6.67
N LEU A 31 -4.74 8.55 7.64
CA LEU A 31 -5.15 8.32 9.03
C LEU A 31 -5.61 9.62 9.71
N THR A 32 -4.85 10.71 9.56
CA THR A 32 -5.22 12.02 10.12
C THR A 32 -6.55 12.54 9.57
N ALA A 33 -6.84 12.27 8.29
CA ALA A 33 -8.10 12.64 7.67
C ALA A 33 -9.26 11.67 7.97
N GLY A 34 -9.01 10.58 8.71
CA GLY A 34 -9.97 9.49 8.92
C GLY A 34 -10.50 8.92 7.60
N ALA A 35 -9.67 8.90 6.55
CA ALA A 35 -10.03 8.38 5.25
C ALA A 35 -9.78 6.86 5.18
N PRO A 36 -10.54 6.12 4.37
CA PRO A 36 -10.43 4.67 4.31
C PRO A 36 -9.06 4.20 3.82
N CYS A 37 -8.48 3.20 4.47
CA CYS A 37 -7.26 2.54 3.98
C CYS A 37 -7.20 1.04 4.26
N VAL A 38 -6.40 0.34 3.45
CA VAL A 38 -6.05 -1.06 3.65
C VAL A 38 -4.52 -1.18 3.75
N MET A 39 -4.06 -1.63 4.92
CA MET A 39 -2.63 -1.82 5.20
C MET A 39 -2.29 -3.29 4.97
N VAL A 40 -1.49 -3.58 3.94
CA VAL A 40 -1.10 -4.94 3.57
C VAL A 40 0.26 -5.26 4.17
N ILE A 41 0.28 -6.06 5.24
CA ILE A 41 1.50 -6.44 5.95
C ILE A 41 2.00 -7.81 5.49
N ALA A 42 3.31 -7.98 5.36
CA ALA A 42 3.95 -9.27 5.06
C ALA A 42 4.44 -9.96 6.34
N ARG A 43 3.60 -10.04 7.37
CA ARG A 43 3.88 -10.68 8.66
C ARG A 43 2.59 -11.11 9.34
N LYS A 44 2.66 -12.17 10.13
CA LYS A 44 1.55 -12.70 10.94
C LYS A 44 0.87 -11.62 11.80
N LEU A 45 -0.46 -11.60 11.80
CA LEU A 45 -1.27 -10.64 12.53
C LEU A 45 -1.03 -10.75 14.05
N GLU A 46 -0.87 -11.96 14.57
CA GLU A 46 -0.66 -12.23 16.01
C GLU A 46 0.69 -11.69 16.52
N ARG A 47 1.64 -11.47 15.61
CA ARG A 47 2.96 -10.91 15.92
C ARG A 47 3.08 -9.44 15.54
N ALA A 48 2.02 -8.86 14.97
CA ALA A 48 2.04 -7.49 14.49
C ALA A 48 1.70 -6.52 15.62
N HIS A 49 2.67 -5.70 16.02
CA HIS A 49 2.40 -4.52 16.84
C HIS A 49 2.04 -3.35 15.93
N PHE A 50 0.86 -2.78 16.17
CA PHE A 50 0.35 -1.63 15.43
C PHE A 50 0.46 -0.35 16.26
N PRO A 51 0.86 0.77 15.63
CA PRO A 51 0.81 2.08 16.29
C PRO A 51 -0.61 2.43 16.76
N PRO A 52 -0.77 3.25 17.82
CA PRO A 52 -2.08 3.67 18.31
C PRO A 52 -2.99 4.30 17.23
N SER A 53 -2.40 5.05 16.29
CA SER A 53 -3.15 5.67 15.18
C SER A 53 -3.79 4.63 14.25
N TRP A 54 -3.13 3.50 14.03
CA TRP A 54 -3.68 2.41 13.22
C TRP A 54 -4.83 1.74 13.96
N LEU A 55 -4.63 1.42 15.24
CA LEU A 55 -5.64 0.79 16.09
C LEU A 55 -6.91 1.65 16.17
N LEU A 56 -6.75 2.96 16.35
CA LEU A 56 -7.87 3.90 16.38
C LEU A 56 -8.63 3.90 15.04
N ALA A 57 -7.92 3.94 13.91
CA ALA A 57 -8.56 3.91 12.59
C ALA A 57 -9.28 2.57 12.33
N ILE A 58 -8.73 1.44 12.79
CA ILE A 58 -9.37 0.12 12.71
C ILE A 58 -10.64 0.10 13.56
N GLN A 59 -10.57 0.58 14.81
CA GLN A 59 -11.73 0.66 15.71
C GLN A 59 -12.84 1.55 15.15
N ASN A 60 -12.47 2.63 14.47
CA ASN A 60 -13.42 3.54 13.82
C ASN A 60 -13.99 2.99 12.50
N GLY A 61 -13.57 1.81 12.06
CA GLY A 61 -14.02 1.21 10.80
C GLY A 61 -13.48 1.91 9.54
N THR A 62 -12.49 2.79 9.67
CA THR A 62 -11.87 3.50 8.54
C THR A 62 -10.57 2.84 8.07
N ALA A 63 -10.17 1.71 8.65
CA ALA A 63 -8.96 1.02 8.25
C ALA A 63 -9.09 -0.49 8.40
N ALA A 64 -8.50 -1.22 7.46
CA ALA A 64 -8.37 -2.68 7.53
C ALA A 64 -6.90 -3.09 7.40
N VAL A 65 -6.53 -4.19 8.04
CA VAL A 65 -5.20 -4.79 7.91
C VAL A 65 -5.35 -6.14 7.24
N VAL A 66 -4.59 -6.36 6.17
CA VAL A 66 -4.48 -7.65 5.50
C VAL A 66 -3.08 -8.19 5.77
N SER A 67 -3.01 -9.39 6.34
CA SER A 67 -1.75 -10.09 6.56
C SER A 67 -1.53 -11.11 5.45
N MET A 68 -0.47 -10.93 4.69
CA MET A 68 0.07 -11.99 3.83
C MET A 68 0.93 -12.89 4.70
N GLU A 69 0.38 -14.06 5.06
CA GLU A 69 1.06 -15.01 5.93
C GLU A 69 2.34 -15.52 5.26
N ASP A 70 3.47 -15.19 5.86
CA ASP A 70 4.75 -15.82 5.55
C ASP A 70 5.45 -16.19 6.85
N THR A 71 6.03 -17.38 6.86
CA THR A 71 6.76 -17.98 7.98
C THR A 71 8.16 -17.39 8.14
N THR A 72 8.61 -16.57 7.18
CA THR A 72 9.95 -15.97 7.20
C THR A 72 9.97 -14.60 7.89
N ARG A 73 11.02 -14.37 8.69
CA ARG A 73 11.15 -13.18 9.57
C ARG A 73 11.66 -11.93 8.83
N ARG A 74 12.09 -12.05 7.57
CA ARG A 74 12.75 -11.00 6.79
C ARG A 74 11.94 -10.72 5.52
N LEU A 75 11.65 -9.45 5.26
CA LEU A 75 11.11 -9.02 3.98
C LEU A 75 12.14 -9.32 2.89
N THR A 76 11.90 -10.36 2.09
CA THR A 76 12.69 -10.66 0.90
C THR A 76 12.15 -9.88 -0.30
N ALA A 77 12.95 -9.76 -1.36
CA ALA A 77 12.49 -9.15 -2.61
C ALA A 77 11.26 -9.88 -3.17
N GLU A 78 11.22 -11.21 -3.02
CA GLU A 78 10.09 -12.05 -3.41
C GLU A 78 8.82 -11.76 -2.60
N LEU A 79 8.95 -11.60 -1.27
CA LEU A 79 7.84 -11.22 -0.41
C LEU A 79 7.27 -9.85 -0.75
N ALA A 80 8.16 -8.88 -1.00
CA ALA A 80 7.75 -7.55 -1.44
C ALA A 80 7.03 -7.63 -2.81
N ALA A 81 7.52 -8.46 -3.73
CA ALA A 81 6.90 -8.67 -5.03
C ALA A 81 5.50 -9.28 -4.90
N ARG A 82 5.35 -10.41 -4.18
CA ARG A 82 4.05 -11.04 -3.92
C ARG A 82 3.05 -10.08 -3.31
N ARG A 83 3.49 -9.26 -2.34
CA ARG A 83 2.63 -8.24 -1.72
C ARG A 83 2.22 -7.16 -2.70
N ASN A 84 3.15 -6.69 -3.53
CA ASN A 84 2.84 -5.70 -4.55
C ASN A 84 1.84 -6.26 -5.56
N ASP A 85 1.97 -7.53 -5.98
CA ASP A 85 1.02 -8.19 -6.87
C ASP A 85 -0.37 -8.30 -6.22
N TRP A 86 -0.43 -8.71 -4.96
CA TRP A 86 -1.69 -8.77 -4.21
C TRP A 86 -2.36 -7.39 -4.12
N VAL A 87 -1.60 -6.35 -3.77
CA VAL A 87 -2.09 -4.95 -3.74
C VAL A 87 -2.59 -4.53 -5.13
N ALA A 88 -1.82 -4.82 -6.17
CA ALA A 88 -2.14 -4.50 -7.55
C ALA A 88 -3.42 -5.20 -8.03
N GLU A 89 -3.66 -6.45 -7.61
CA GLU A 89 -4.85 -7.25 -7.90
C GLU A 89 -6.13 -6.73 -7.22
N HIS A 90 -5.99 -6.12 -6.04
CA HIS A 90 -7.12 -5.60 -5.25
C HIS A 90 -7.38 -4.11 -5.46
N ALA A 91 -6.59 -3.43 -6.30
CA ALA A 91 -6.76 -2.01 -6.61
C ALA A 91 -7.42 -1.79 -7.97
N ASP A 92 -8.39 -0.88 -8.05
CA ASP A 92 -8.97 -0.42 -9.31
C ASP A 92 -7.97 0.36 -10.16
N GLN A 93 -7.08 1.12 -9.51
CA GLN A 93 -6.03 1.90 -10.15
C GLN A 93 -4.74 1.81 -9.34
N ILE A 94 -3.63 1.55 -10.03
CA ILE A 94 -2.30 1.48 -9.43
C ILE A 94 -1.63 2.85 -9.58
N VAL A 95 -1.11 3.38 -8.47
CA VAL A 95 -0.40 4.67 -8.46
C VAL A 95 1.03 4.44 -8.00
N VAL A 96 2.00 4.81 -8.84
CA VAL A 96 3.42 4.64 -8.56
C VAL A 96 4.10 6.00 -8.47
N ALA A 97 4.66 6.29 -7.30
CA ALA A 97 5.38 7.54 -7.10
C ALA A 97 6.82 7.49 -7.63
N HIS A 98 7.47 6.34 -7.52
CA HIS A 98 8.80 6.14 -8.03
C HIS A 98 9.06 4.66 -8.29
N ALA A 99 9.69 4.36 -9.42
CA ALA A 99 10.26 3.06 -9.73
C ALA A 99 11.61 3.28 -10.42
N SER A 100 12.66 2.62 -9.93
CA SER A 100 13.97 2.64 -10.58
C SER A 100 13.91 1.88 -11.90
N ALA A 101 14.54 2.43 -12.94
CA ALA A 101 14.66 1.76 -14.23
C ALA A 101 15.37 0.40 -14.05
N GLY A 102 14.76 -0.68 -14.56
CA GLY A 102 15.28 -2.04 -14.42
C GLY A 102 15.14 -2.67 -13.03
N GLY A 103 14.53 -1.97 -12.06
CA GLY A 103 14.25 -2.51 -10.73
C GLY A 103 13.08 -3.50 -10.73
N SER A 104 12.96 -4.29 -9.65
CA SER A 104 11.89 -5.29 -9.51
C SER A 104 10.49 -4.71 -9.69
N LEU A 105 10.22 -3.53 -9.10
CA LEU A 105 8.94 -2.85 -9.26
C LEU A 105 8.65 -2.50 -10.73
N SER A 106 9.66 -2.07 -11.51
CA SER A 106 9.45 -1.75 -12.93
C SER A 106 9.06 -2.98 -13.76
N GLN A 107 9.58 -4.15 -13.41
CA GLN A 107 9.21 -5.42 -14.05
C GLN A 107 7.78 -5.83 -13.71
N GLN A 108 7.37 -5.67 -12.44
CA GLN A 108 6.00 -5.92 -12.01
C GLN A 108 5.01 -4.98 -12.71
N MET A 109 5.36 -3.70 -12.86
CA MET A 109 4.53 -2.73 -13.58
C MET A 109 4.29 -3.14 -15.03
N ALA A 110 5.33 -3.57 -15.73
CA ALA A 110 5.20 -4.07 -17.11
C ALA A 110 4.36 -5.36 -17.19
N GLN A 111 4.30 -6.16 -16.12
CA GLN A 111 3.38 -7.30 -16.04
C GLN A 111 1.94 -6.84 -15.84
N TRP A 112 1.68 -5.96 -14.87
CA TRP A 112 0.34 -5.45 -14.59
C TRP A 112 -0.27 -4.71 -15.79
N GLU A 113 0.52 -3.96 -16.56
CA GLU A 113 0.06 -3.34 -17.82
C GLU A 113 -0.38 -4.38 -18.85
N ARG A 114 0.37 -5.48 -18.99
CA ARG A 114 -0.01 -6.60 -19.87
C ARG A 114 -1.29 -7.29 -19.40
N ASP A 115 -1.53 -7.33 -18.10
CA ASP A 115 -2.75 -7.85 -17.50
C ASP A 115 -3.91 -6.84 -17.55
N GLY A 116 -3.74 -5.71 -18.24
CA GLY A 116 -4.77 -4.69 -18.44
C GLY A 116 -5.03 -3.80 -17.22
N ARG A 117 -4.11 -3.77 -16.24
CA ARG A 117 -4.22 -2.89 -15.07
C ARG A 117 -3.83 -1.47 -15.42
N HIS A 118 -4.56 -0.50 -14.88
CA HIS A 118 -4.29 0.91 -15.11
C HIS A 118 -3.23 1.42 -14.13
N ILE A 119 -2.08 1.81 -14.67
CA ILE A 119 -0.98 2.38 -13.90
C ILE A 119 -0.88 3.88 -14.15
N LYS A 120 -0.82 4.66 -13.07
CA LYS A 120 -0.58 6.11 -13.10
C LYS A 120 0.70 6.44 -12.34
N TYR A 121 1.63 7.10 -13.01
CA TYR A 121 2.78 7.69 -12.34
C TYR A 121 2.40 9.01 -11.68
N LEU A 122 2.85 9.22 -10.44
CA LEU A 122 2.88 10.56 -9.87
C LEU A 122 4.11 11.26 -10.45
N SER A 123 3.90 12.05 -11.50
CA SER A 123 4.93 12.97 -11.97
C SER A 123 5.34 13.91 -10.84
N LYS A 124 6.63 14.22 -10.76
CA LYS A 124 7.15 15.26 -9.84
C LYS A 124 6.50 16.61 -10.12
#